data_AF-A0A7C6P2X0-F1
#
_entry.id   AF-A0A7C6P2X0-F1
#
_cell.length_a   1.000
_cell.length_b   1.000
_cell.length_c   1.000
_cell.angle_alpha   90.00
_cell.angle_beta   90.00
_cell.angle_gamma   90.00
#
_symmetry.space_group_name_H-M   'P 1'
#
loop_
_entity.id
_entity.type
_entity.pdbx_description
1 polymer ?
#
loop_
_entity_poly.entity_id
_entity_poly.type
_entity_poly.pdbx_seq_one_letter_code
_entity_poly.pdbx_strand_id
1 'polypeptide(L)'
;MDKQYDSMTLVNLRELAKERGLKNIAALKKGDLIELLIKVDKEDRQSEAPKADAAGEEVKMQNSGAVQTEEKITRPVEKAARPKEKEVRPAERTARPKEKAIQMEERAVQPNMVQSNAVQPNAPHPNTAHPNTVQQNAAQSVQGGKQVAAASDMEQLDSGETKVGILEVLPDGYGFIRCDNYLPGENDVYVSPAQIRRFNLKTGDIVAGNTRIRSQNEKFSALLFVKTVNGFHPSEAQKRKRFEDLTPVFPNQRIHLETPGSGVSMRMVDLISPIGKGQRGMIVSQPKTGKTTLLKQIAKAVTRNHPDMKLIILLIDERPEEVTDIKESIEGKNVEVIYSTFDELPENHKRVSEMVIERAKRLVEHKQDVIILLDSITRLARAYNLTVQPSGRTLSGGLDPAALHMPKKFFGAARNMREGGSLTILATALVDTGSRMDDVVFEEFKGTGNMELVLDRSLSEKRIFPAIDLPRSSTRREDLLLTQPELEATYLMRKALGGMKSEEALERIIDMFLRTKTNVEFIEIIKKTKIVF
;
A
#
# COMPACT_ATOMS: atom_id res chain seq x y z
N MET A 1 20.50 8.97 -27.37
CA MET A 1 20.72 10.17 -28.21
C MET A 1 19.40 10.91 -28.37
N ASP A 2 18.31 10.27 -28.77
CA ASP A 2 16.98 10.89 -28.90
C ASP A 2 16.57 11.74 -27.67
N LYS A 3 16.69 11.18 -26.45
CA LYS A 3 16.43 11.89 -25.16
C LYS A 3 17.35 13.10 -24.86
N GLN A 4 18.44 13.30 -25.61
CA GLN A 4 19.38 14.40 -25.39
C GLN A 4 18.86 15.72 -26.00
N TYR A 5 18.14 15.65 -27.12
CA TYR A 5 17.60 16.85 -27.76
C TYR A 5 16.31 17.35 -27.09
N ASP A 6 15.51 16.44 -26.53
CA ASP A 6 14.32 16.80 -25.75
C ASP A 6 14.63 17.69 -24.54
N SER A 7 15.79 17.49 -23.89
CA SER A 7 16.21 18.28 -22.73
C SER A 7 16.77 19.67 -23.07
N MET A 8 17.05 19.95 -24.35
CA MET A 8 17.62 21.23 -24.78
C MET A 8 16.58 22.34 -24.96
N THR A 9 17.00 23.60 -24.81
CA THR A 9 16.17 24.76 -25.15
C THR A 9 16.05 24.91 -26.68
N LEU A 10 15.01 25.60 -27.15
CA LEU A 10 14.84 25.90 -28.59
C LEU A 10 15.99 26.78 -29.15
N VAL A 11 16.69 27.53 -28.30
CA VAL A 11 17.86 28.34 -28.71
C VAL A 11 19.03 27.41 -28.99
N ASN A 12 19.39 26.55 -28.03
CA ASN A 12 20.51 25.60 -28.16
C ASN A 12 20.29 24.63 -29.34
N LEU A 13 19.06 24.17 -29.56
CA LEU A 13 18.72 23.31 -30.72
C LEU A 13 18.91 24.03 -32.05
N ARG A 14 18.67 25.36 -32.12
CA ARG A 14 18.91 26.16 -33.33
C ARG A 14 20.39 26.47 -33.56
N GLU A 15 21.19 26.57 -32.50
CA GLU A 15 22.65 26.69 -32.60
C GLU A 15 23.26 25.39 -33.12
N LEU A 16 22.93 24.25 -32.50
CA LEU A 16 23.39 22.94 -32.95
C LEU A 16 22.95 22.61 -34.39
N ALA A 17 21.74 23.01 -34.78
CA ALA A 17 21.28 22.85 -36.16
C ALA A 17 22.06 23.72 -37.17
N LYS A 18 22.54 24.92 -36.79
CA LYS A 18 23.45 25.72 -37.63
C LYS A 18 24.82 25.09 -37.73
N GLU A 19 25.36 24.55 -36.64
CA GLU A 19 26.65 23.83 -36.63
C GLU A 19 26.62 22.60 -37.55
N ARG A 20 25.49 21.88 -37.59
CA ARG A 20 25.20 20.79 -38.54
C ARG A 20 24.75 21.26 -39.94
N GLY A 21 24.87 22.55 -40.26
CA GLY A 21 24.64 23.09 -41.61
C GLY A 21 23.17 23.20 -42.07
N LEU A 22 22.20 23.00 -41.18
CA LEU A 22 20.77 23.07 -41.54
C LEU A 22 20.33 24.52 -41.84
N LYS A 23 19.73 24.70 -43.02
CA LYS A 23 19.19 25.99 -43.48
C LYS A 23 17.67 26.09 -43.19
N ASN A 24 17.13 27.32 -43.16
CA ASN A 24 15.71 27.63 -42.95
C ASN A 24 15.09 27.21 -41.59
N ILE A 25 15.90 26.92 -40.58
CA ILE A 25 15.45 26.45 -39.25
C ILE A 25 14.71 27.48 -38.38
N ALA A 26 14.65 28.75 -38.79
CA ALA A 26 14.10 29.83 -37.96
C ALA A 26 12.58 29.72 -37.74
N ALA A 27 11.85 29.16 -38.70
CA ALA A 27 10.39 29.00 -38.66
C ALA A 27 9.94 27.66 -38.03
N LEU A 28 10.86 26.74 -37.76
CA LEU A 28 10.54 25.40 -37.25
C LEU A 28 10.19 25.42 -35.75
N LYS A 29 9.25 24.55 -35.36
CA LYS A 29 8.91 24.28 -33.96
C LYS A 29 9.94 23.33 -33.35
N LYS A 30 9.94 23.21 -32.01
CA LYS A 30 10.91 22.37 -31.29
C LYS A 30 10.89 20.90 -31.75
N GLY A 31 9.72 20.31 -31.97
CA GLY A 31 9.59 18.92 -32.45
C GLY A 31 10.23 18.71 -33.82
N ASP A 32 9.78 19.46 -34.82
CA ASP A 32 10.29 19.38 -36.21
C ASP A 32 11.83 19.54 -36.27
N LEU A 33 12.40 20.41 -35.43
CA LEU A 33 13.84 20.64 -35.37
C LEU A 33 14.61 19.47 -34.73
N ILE A 34 14.02 18.79 -33.74
CA ILE A 34 14.58 17.59 -33.12
C ILE A 34 14.57 16.41 -34.11
N GLU A 35 13.48 16.22 -34.85
CA GLU A 35 13.39 15.16 -35.88
C GLU A 35 14.46 15.35 -36.99
N LEU A 36 14.65 16.60 -37.45
CA LEU A 36 15.70 16.95 -38.39
C LEU A 36 17.11 16.66 -37.86
N LEU A 37 17.40 17.00 -36.60
CA LEU A 37 18.68 16.71 -35.97
C LEU A 37 18.92 15.20 -35.83
N ILE A 38 17.92 14.44 -35.37
CA ILE A 38 17.99 12.96 -35.27
C ILE A 38 18.23 12.32 -36.64
N LYS A 39 17.69 12.90 -37.72
CA LYS A 39 17.90 12.40 -39.08
C LYS A 39 19.34 12.60 -39.54
N VAL A 40 19.90 13.81 -39.39
CA VAL A 40 21.32 14.10 -39.71
C VAL A 40 22.24 13.20 -38.89
N ASP A 41 21.98 13.03 -37.59
CA ASP A 41 22.79 12.19 -36.69
C ASP A 41 22.73 10.67 -37.03
N LYS A 42 21.73 10.24 -37.81
CA LYS A 42 21.64 8.88 -38.37
C LYS A 42 22.36 8.76 -39.72
N GLU A 43 22.32 9.81 -40.54
CA GLU A 43 23.03 9.87 -41.82
C GLU A 43 24.56 9.92 -41.58
N ASP A 44 25.04 10.74 -40.64
CA ASP A 44 26.46 10.84 -40.25
C ASP A 44 27.04 9.49 -39.74
N ARG A 45 26.23 8.66 -39.06
CA ARG A 45 26.67 7.34 -38.58
C ARG A 45 26.71 6.25 -39.64
N GLN A 46 25.98 6.41 -40.74
CA GLN A 46 26.03 5.44 -41.84
C GLN A 46 27.28 5.62 -42.70
N SER A 47 27.95 6.78 -42.63
CA SER A 47 29.24 7.04 -43.29
C SER A 47 30.49 6.56 -42.54
N GLU A 48 30.43 6.31 -41.22
CA GLU A 48 31.64 6.10 -40.38
C GLU A 48 31.94 4.63 -39.99
N ALA A 49 31.21 3.63 -40.50
CA ALA A 49 31.43 2.22 -40.12
C ALA A 49 32.72 1.61 -40.74
N PRO A 50 33.75 1.22 -39.96
CA PRO A 50 34.98 0.62 -40.50
C PRO A 50 34.83 -0.90 -40.72
N LYS A 51 35.58 -1.42 -41.70
CA LYS A 51 35.74 -2.88 -41.90
C LYS A 51 36.63 -3.46 -40.79
N ALA A 52 36.27 -4.65 -40.31
CA ALA A 52 37.09 -5.43 -39.38
C ALA A 52 37.94 -6.45 -40.13
N ASP A 53 39.20 -6.60 -39.73
CA ASP A 53 40.09 -7.70 -40.12
C ASP A 53 41.00 -8.11 -38.95
N ALA A 54 41.64 -9.27 -39.08
CA ALA A 54 42.05 -10.16 -37.97
C ALA A 54 43.48 -9.96 -37.38
N ALA A 55 43.78 -10.81 -36.37
CA ALA A 55 45.07 -11.04 -35.68
C ALA A 55 45.57 -9.90 -34.75
N GLY A 56 46.41 -10.14 -33.74
CA GLY A 56 46.95 -11.39 -33.20
C GLY A 56 48.31 -11.16 -32.49
N GLU A 57 48.44 -11.64 -31.26
CA GLU A 57 49.68 -11.92 -30.49
C GLU A 57 50.69 -10.80 -30.07
N GLU A 58 51.04 -10.86 -28.77
CA GLU A 58 52.38 -10.78 -28.14
C GLU A 58 53.25 -9.49 -27.98
N VAL A 59 53.46 -9.13 -26.69
CA VAL A 59 54.78 -9.07 -25.97
C VAL A 59 55.64 -7.76 -25.87
N LYS A 60 56.15 -7.54 -24.63
CA LYS A 60 57.33 -6.74 -24.12
C LYS A 60 57.33 -5.19 -24.05
N MET A 61 57.11 -4.69 -22.83
CA MET A 61 58.15 -4.18 -21.89
C MET A 61 59.40 -3.42 -22.43
N GLN A 62 59.52 -2.13 -22.10
CA GLN A 62 60.69 -1.34 -21.60
C GLN A 62 60.40 0.18 -21.76
N ASN A 63 61.06 1.17 -21.14
CA ASN A 63 61.60 1.44 -19.79
C ASN A 63 62.53 2.69 -19.90
N SER A 64 62.16 3.82 -19.30
CA SER A 64 62.98 5.02 -19.01
C SER A 64 62.17 5.93 -18.06
N GLY A 65 62.66 6.58 -17.00
CA GLY A 65 64.00 7.10 -16.68
C GLY A 65 64.11 8.57 -17.12
N ALA A 66 64.40 9.59 -16.30
CA ALA A 66 64.73 9.63 -14.86
C ALA A 66 64.63 11.08 -14.28
N VAL A 67 64.26 11.18 -12.98
CA VAL A 67 64.90 11.96 -11.87
C VAL A 67 65.01 13.51 -11.87
N GLN A 68 64.57 14.14 -10.76
CA GLN A 68 65.28 15.11 -9.85
C GLN A 68 64.27 15.61 -8.76
N THR A 69 64.44 15.31 -7.45
CA THR A 69 65.12 16.08 -6.34
C THR A 69 64.58 17.50 -6.10
N GLU A 70 64.51 18.10 -4.89
CA GLU A 70 64.50 17.70 -3.45
C GLU A 70 64.17 19.01 -2.66
N GLU A 71 63.59 18.98 -1.45
CA GLU A 71 64.03 19.83 -0.31
C GLU A 71 63.25 19.60 1.02
N LYS A 72 63.92 19.91 2.15
CA LYS A 72 63.43 19.87 3.54
C LYS A 72 63.77 21.19 4.24
N ILE A 73 62.86 21.76 5.03
CA ILE A 73 63.21 22.75 6.09
C ILE A 73 62.44 22.45 7.40
N THR A 74 63.06 22.82 8.53
CA THR A 74 62.75 22.40 9.91
C THR A 74 62.03 23.46 10.78
N ARG A 75 61.69 23.07 12.02
CA ARG A 75 60.94 23.82 13.07
C ARG A 75 61.67 25.09 13.59
N PRO A 76 60.98 25.95 14.36
CA PRO A 76 61.20 25.92 15.83
C PRO A 76 59.91 26.06 16.70
N VAL A 77 60.08 26.27 18.01
CA VAL A 77 59.07 26.19 19.10
C VAL A 77 59.13 27.45 19.98
N GLU A 78 58.00 28.00 20.46
CA GLU A 78 57.97 28.67 21.78
C GLU A 78 56.57 28.78 22.45
N LYS A 79 56.56 29.33 23.69
CA LYS A 79 55.50 29.31 24.74
C LYS A 79 54.52 30.51 24.56
N ALA A 80 53.44 30.77 25.34
CA ALA A 80 53.12 30.45 26.74
C ALA A 80 51.61 30.67 27.10
N ALA A 81 51.30 30.54 28.41
CA ALA A 81 50.14 31.06 29.17
C ALA A 81 48.85 30.21 29.35
N ARG A 82 48.68 29.72 30.59
CA ARG A 82 47.44 29.35 31.32
C ARG A 82 46.96 30.59 32.13
N PRO A 83 45.78 30.63 32.82
CA PRO A 83 44.98 29.53 33.42
C PRO A 83 43.45 29.67 33.11
N LYS A 84 42.41 29.31 33.89
CA LYS A 84 42.25 28.76 35.27
C LYS A 84 40.85 28.10 35.45
N GLU A 85 40.77 26.98 36.20
CA GLU A 85 39.61 26.46 36.99
C GLU A 85 38.22 26.26 36.30
N LYS A 86 37.34 25.33 36.71
CA LYS A 86 37.23 24.54 37.96
C LYS A 86 36.51 23.20 37.72
N GLU A 87 36.81 22.20 38.56
CA GLU A 87 36.27 20.83 38.53
C GLU A 87 35.23 20.63 39.64
N VAL A 88 34.07 20.01 39.35
CA VAL A 88 33.15 19.46 40.36
C VAL A 88 32.46 18.19 39.82
N ARG A 89 32.68 17.05 40.49
CA ARG A 89 31.85 15.83 40.36
C ARG A 89 30.62 15.92 41.28
N PRO A 90 29.58 15.12 41.04
CA PRO A 90 28.86 14.48 42.15
C PRO A 90 29.12 12.98 42.21
N ALA A 91 29.20 12.45 43.43
CA ALA A 91 29.28 11.03 43.71
C ALA A 91 27.89 10.43 43.98
N GLU A 92 27.83 9.09 44.01
CA GLU A 92 26.66 8.34 44.45
C GLU A 92 26.22 8.69 45.88
N ARG A 93 24.91 8.63 46.14
CA ARG A 93 24.42 8.20 47.46
C ARG A 93 23.05 7.53 47.37
N THR A 94 22.94 6.43 48.09
CA THR A 94 21.76 5.57 48.22
C THR A 94 20.69 6.15 49.15
N ALA A 95 19.41 5.96 48.82
CA ALA A 95 18.32 5.86 49.78
C ALA A 95 17.08 5.15 49.18
N ARG A 96 16.58 4.10 49.84
CA ARG A 96 15.17 3.64 49.71
C ARG A 96 14.27 4.55 50.55
N PRO A 97 12.95 4.61 50.30
CA PRO A 97 12.09 3.84 51.21
C PRO A 97 10.80 3.22 50.61
N LYS A 98 10.60 1.96 50.99
CA LYS A 98 9.37 1.28 51.46
C LYS A 98 8.03 1.32 50.69
N GLU A 99 7.42 0.14 50.66
CA GLU A 99 6.04 -0.12 50.26
C GLU A 99 5.00 0.60 51.13
N LYS A 100 3.83 0.84 50.55
CA LYS A 100 2.54 0.59 51.22
C LYS A 100 1.57 -0.07 50.25
N ALA A 101 1.12 -1.27 50.60
CA ALA A 101 -0.09 -1.84 50.01
C ALA A 101 -1.32 -1.05 50.50
N ILE A 102 -2.31 -0.90 49.62
CA ILE A 102 -3.67 -0.54 50.00
C ILE A 102 -4.58 -1.63 49.40
N GLN A 103 -5.13 -2.44 50.28
CA GLN A 103 -6.31 -3.24 49.98
C GLN A 103 -7.50 -2.29 49.85
N MET A 104 -8.38 -2.51 48.87
CA MET A 104 -9.76 -2.04 48.93
C MET A 104 -10.69 -3.22 48.66
N GLU A 105 -11.77 -3.25 49.43
CA GLU A 105 -12.59 -4.43 49.67
C GLU A 105 -13.61 -4.70 48.56
N GLU A 106 -13.97 -5.97 48.38
CA GLU A 106 -15.23 -6.32 47.75
C GLU A 106 -16.40 -5.88 48.64
N ARG A 107 -17.35 -5.12 48.08
CA ARG A 107 -18.74 -5.14 48.54
C ARG A 107 -19.69 -5.22 47.37
N ALA A 108 -20.26 -6.40 47.17
CA ALA A 108 -21.48 -6.57 46.40
C ALA A 108 -22.68 -5.96 47.15
N VAL A 109 -23.55 -5.26 46.42
CA VAL A 109 -24.94 -5.02 46.83
C VAL A 109 -25.83 -5.36 45.63
N GLN A 110 -26.90 -6.10 45.91
CA GLN A 110 -27.81 -6.68 44.93
C GLN A 110 -28.79 -5.66 44.32
N PRO A 111 -29.40 -5.97 43.15
CA PRO A 111 -30.39 -5.11 42.51
C PRO A 111 -31.70 -5.09 43.31
N ASN A 112 -32.44 -3.98 43.23
CA ASN A 112 -33.80 -3.94 43.77
C ASN A 112 -34.82 -3.62 42.66
N MET A 113 -35.85 -4.46 42.59
CA MET A 113 -36.98 -4.34 41.67
C MET A 113 -37.97 -3.29 42.13
N VAL A 114 -38.77 -2.74 41.21
CA VAL A 114 -40.14 -2.33 41.52
C VAL A 114 -41.09 -2.92 40.48
N GLN A 115 -42.13 -3.57 41.02
CA GLN A 115 -43.28 -4.22 40.36
C GLN A 115 -44.07 -3.24 39.47
N SER A 116 -44.36 -3.58 38.21
CA SER A 116 -45.47 -4.43 37.71
C SER A 116 -46.88 -3.87 37.93
N ASN A 117 -47.61 -3.64 36.84
CA ASN A 117 -48.99 -4.12 36.68
C ASN A 117 -49.42 -4.07 35.20
N ALA A 118 -50.17 -5.09 34.77
CA ALA A 118 -50.68 -5.22 33.41
C ALA A 118 -52.20 -5.28 33.42
N VAL A 119 -52.86 -4.61 32.45
CA VAL A 119 -54.28 -4.82 32.15
C VAL A 119 -54.50 -4.70 30.63
N GLN A 120 -55.05 -5.75 30.04
CA GLN A 120 -55.80 -5.78 28.78
C GLN A 120 -57.27 -6.10 29.13
N PRO A 121 -58.21 -6.15 28.16
CA PRO A 121 -58.49 -5.27 27.02
C PRO A 121 -59.94 -4.74 27.11
N ASN A 122 -60.43 -3.97 26.11
CA ASN A 122 -61.86 -4.01 25.73
C ASN A 122 -62.13 -3.36 24.36
N ALA A 123 -63.04 -3.96 23.59
CA ALA A 123 -63.68 -3.36 22.41
C ALA A 123 -65.06 -2.76 22.81
N PRO A 124 -65.71 -1.94 21.97
CA PRO A 124 -66.69 -2.53 21.04
C PRO A 124 -66.84 -1.86 19.65
N HIS A 125 -67.49 -2.58 18.72
CA HIS A 125 -68.07 -2.11 17.44
C HIS A 125 -69.52 -1.57 17.64
N PRO A 126 -70.37 -1.28 16.62
CA PRO A 126 -70.19 -0.84 15.20
C PRO A 126 -71.07 0.41 14.83
N ASN A 127 -70.95 0.93 13.59
CA ASN A 127 -72.08 1.33 12.69
C ASN A 127 -71.55 1.98 11.38
N THR A 128 -71.64 1.33 10.21
CA THR A 128 -72.72 1.40 9.19
C THR A 128 -72.90 2.75 8.47
N ALA A 129 -72.43 2.82 7.20
CA ALA A 129 -73.26 3.19 6.04
C ALA A 129 -72.45 3.14 4.71
N HIS A 130 -72.76 2.18 3.84
CA HIS A 130 -72.61 2.36 2.38
C HIS A 130 -73.88 3.07 1.85
N PRO A 131 -73.85 3.67 0.64
CA PRO A 131 -74.20 2.86 -0.54
C PRO A 131 -73.16 2.88 -1.66
N ASN A 132 -73.17 1.80 -2.44
CA ASN A 132 -72.49 1.70 -3.73
C ASN A 132 -73.10 2.64 -4.77
N THR A 133 -72.36 2.94 -5.84
CA THR A 133 -72.83 2.59 -7.19
C THR A 133 -71.64 2.14 -8.03
N VAL A 134 -71.83 1.00 -8.70
CA VAL A 134 -70.86 0.36 -9.59
C VAL A 134 -71.01 0.94 -10.98
N GLN A 135 -69.90 1.20 -11.68
CA GLN A 135 -69.90 1.02 -13.12
C GLN A 135 -68.62 0.36 -13.59
N GLN A 136 -68.75 -0.94 -13.89
CA GLN A 136 -67.77 -1.67 -14.69
C GLN A 136 -67.67 -1.01 -16.06
N ASN A 137 -66.48 -1.00 -16.66
CA ASN A 137 -66.38 -1.35 -18.07
C ASN A 137 -64.98 -1.81 -18.49
N ALA A 138 -64.99 -2.86 -19.32
CA ALA A 138 -63.95 -3.27 -20.26
C ALA A 138 -62.49 -3.33 -19.77
N ALA A 139 -62.10 -4.51 -19.30
CA ALA A 139 -60.74 -4.97 -19.55
C ALA A 139 -60.54 -5.15 -21.08
N GLN A 140 -59.61 -4.40 -21.67
CA GLN A 140 -59.07 -4.70 -23.00
C GLN A 140 -57.55 -4.80 -22.96
N SER A 141 -57.05 -5.82 -23.63
CA SER A 141 -55.66 -6.25 -23.69
C SER A 141 -54.73 -5.20 -24.31
N VAL A 142 -53.85 -4.60 -23.50
CA VAL A 142 -52.67 -3.86 -23.98
C VAL A 142 -51.42 -4.27 -23.17
N GLN A 143 -51.06 -5.55 -23.25
CA GLN A 143 -49.74 -6.05 -22.85
C GLN A 143 -48.99 -6.49 -24.11
N GLY A 144 -48.02 -5.66 -24.52
CA GLY A 144 -47.18 -5.89 -25.70
C GLY A 144 -46.36 -4.66 -26.10
N GLY A 145 -46.98 -3.47 -26.15
CA GLY A 145 -46.32 -2.25 -26.68
C GLY A 145 -45.31 -1.55 -25.75
N LYS A 146 -45.46 -1.63 -24.42
CA LYS A 146 -44.69 -0.79 -23.48
C LYS A 146 -43.21 -1.18 -23.31
N GLN A 147 -42.81 -2.41 -23.62
CA GLN A 147 -41.39 -2.80 -23.54
C GLN A 147 -40.60 -2.35 -24.77
N VAL A 148 -41.22 -2.30 -25.95
CA VAL A 148 -40.55 -1.90 -27.20
C VAL A 148 -40.29 -0.39 -27.22
N ALA A 149 -41.27 0.43 -26.83
CA ALA A 149 -41.11 1.89 -26.76
C ALA A 149 -40.05 2.32 -25.74
N ALA A 150 -40.01 1.70 -24.56
CA ALA A 150 -39.01 2.02 -23.54
C ALA A 150 -37.57 1.63 -23.95
N ALA A 151 -37.42 0.63 -24.82
CA ALA A 151 -36.13 0.25 -25.40
C ALA A 151 -35.68 1.26 -26.47
N SER A 152 -36.57 1.66 -27.40
CA SER A 152 -36.25 2.66 -28.42
C SER A 152 -35.89 4.03 -27.85
N ASP A 153 -36.55 4.44 -26.76
CA ASP A 153 -36.25 5.71 -26.08
C ASP A 153 -34.91 5.66 -25.33
N MET A 154 -34.49 4.48 -24.85
CA MET A 154 -33.17 4.31 -24.23
C MET A 154 -32.04 4.30 -25.26
N GLU A 155 -32.22 3.68 -26.43
CA GLU A 155 -31.23 3.69 -27.52
C GLU A 155 -30.98 5.11 -28.05
N GLN A 156 -32.00 5.97 -28.12
CA GLN A 156 -31.85 7.38 -28.50
C GLN A 156 -31.10 8.25 -27.47
N LEU A 157 -30.98 7.78 -26.22
CA LEU A 157 -30.30 8.49 -25.14
C LEU A 157 -28.91 7.94 -24.84
N ASP A 158 -28.53 6.80 -25.43
CA ASP A 158 -27.20 6.20 -25.29
C ASP A 158 -26.15 7.02 -26.04
N SER A 159 -25.08 7.39 -25.35
CA SER A 159 -23.90 8.02 -25.98
C SER A 159 -23.07 7.06 -26.82
N GLY A 160 -23.26 5.74 -26.64
CA GLY A 160 -22.35 4.71 -27.12
C GLY A 160 -21.07 4.58 -26.28
N GLU A 161 -20.80 5.52 -25.37
CA GLU A 161 -19.62 5.48 -24.50
C GLU A 161 -19.88 4.60 -23.25
N THR A 162 -19.19 3.47 -23.16
CA THR A 162 -19.02 2.76 -21.90
C THR A 162 -17.93 3.44 -21.06
N LYS A 163 -18.29 3.96 -19.87
CA LYS A 163 -17.31 4.38 -18.85
C LYS A 163 -17.11 3.26 -17.82
N VAL A 164 -15.92 3.25 -17.21
CA VAL A 164 -15.52 2.31 -16.15
C VAL A 164 -14.80 3.09 -15.07
N GLY A 165 -15.17 2.87 -13.81
CA GLY A 165 -14.48 3.47 -12.67
C GLY A 165 -15.06 2.98 -11.34
N ILE A 166 -14.58 3.54 -10.24
CA ILE A 166 -15.01 3.16 -8.88
C ILE A 166 -16.22 3.97 -8.44
N LEU A 167 -17.27 3.32 -7.94
CA LEU A 167 -18.43 4.01 -7.38
C LEU A 167 -18.10 4.59 -6.00
N GLU A 168 -18.43 5.85 -5.80
CA GLU A 168 -18.56 6.50 -4.51
C GLU A 168 -20.03 6.89 -4.29
N VAL A 169 -20.66 6.37 -3.23
CA VAL A 169 -22.01 6.76 -2.80
C VAL A 169 -21.90 7.83 -1.72
N LEU A 170 -22.58 8.96 -1.93
CA LEU A 170 -22.59 10.11 -1.03
C LEU A 170 -23.74 9.99 0.00
N PRO A 171 -23.72 10.76 1.11
CA PRO A 171 -24.72 10.66 2.19
C PRO A 171 -26.18 10.78 1.74
N ASP A 172 -26.45 11.60 0.72
CA ASP A 172 -27.79 11.80 0.15
C ASP A 172 -28.28 10.61 -0.72
N GLY A 173 -27.46 9.57 -0.87
CA GLY A 173 -27.81 8.30 -1.52
C GLY A 173 -27.67 8.28 -3.05
N TYR A 174 -27.25 9.37 -3.68
CA TYR A 174 -26.72 9.36 -5.05
C TYR A 174 -25.20 9.10 -5.02
N GLY A 175 -24.59 8.88 -6.19
CA GLY A 175 -23.15 8.62 -6.26
C GLY A 175 -22.50 9.09 -7.55
N PHE A 176 -21.18 8.92 -7.60
CA PHE A 176 -20.36 9.18 -8.77
C PHE A 176 -19.44 7.99 -9.05
N ILE A 177 -19.29 7.62 -10.31
CA ILE A 177 -18.20 6.76 -10.77
C ILE A 177 -16.98 7.67 -10.94
N ARG A 178 -15.96 7.48 -10.09
CA ARG A 178 -14.66 8.16 -10.18
C ARG A 178 -13.79 7.47 -11.22
N CYS A 179 -13.37 8.22 -12.23
CA CYS A 179 -12.56 7.71 -13.33
C CYS A 179 -11.06 7.80 -13.04
N ASP A 180 -10.62 8.84 -12.31
CA ASP A 180 -9.22 9.23 -12.19
C ASP A 180 -8.70 9.04 -10.75
N ASN A 181 -7.82 8.04 -10.54
CA ASN A 181 -7.12 7.76 -9.26
C ASN A 181 -8.02 7.73 -7.99
N TYR A 182 -9.30 7.36 -8.16
CA TYR A 182 -10.34 7.34 -7.11
C TYR A 182 -10.66 8.71 -6.48
N LEU A 183 -10.21 9.80 -7.10
CA LEU A 183 -10.49 11.18 -6.72
C LEU A 183 -11.65 11.76 -7.56
N PRO A 184 -12.29 12.86 -7.11
CA PRO A 184 -13.25 13.59 -7.93
C PRO A 184 -12.59 14.19 -9.18
N GLY A 185 -13.12 13.86 -10.36
CA GLY A 185 -12.64 14.35 -11.65
C GLY A 185 -13.74 14.99 -12.49
N GLU A 186 -13.35 15.70 -13.56
CA GLU A 186 -14.31 16.27 -14.52
C GLU A 186 -15.01 15.17 -15.36
N ASN A 187 -14.35 14.01 -15.49
CA ASN A 187 -14.83 12.83 -16.22
C ASN A 187 -15.79 11.94 -15.42
N ASP A 188 -16.18 12.34 -14.21
CA ASP A 188 -16.98 11.52 -13.32
C ASP A 188 -18.42 11.34 -13.84
N VAL A 189 -18.97 10.14 -13.63
CA VAL A 189 -20.32 9.78 -14.11
C VAL A 189 -21.30 9.77 -12.93
N TYR A 190 -22.36 10.55 -13.00
CA TYR A 190 -23.44 10.56 -12.01
C TYR A 190 -24.22 9.24 -12.02
N VAL A 191 -24.49 8.70 -10.83
CA VAL A 191 -25.31 7.49 -10.62
C VAL A 191 -26.49 7.83 -9.72
N SER A 192 -27.69 7.53 -10.21
CA SER A 192 -28.92 7.83 -9.48
C SER A 192 -29.12 6.92 -8.25
N PRO A 193 -29.80 7.40 -7.19
CA PRO A 193 -30.18 6.57 -6.04
C PRO A 193 -31.01 5.35 -6.44
N ALA A 194 -31.82 5.46 -7.51
CA ALA A 194 -32.61 4.37 -8.06
C ALA A 194 -31.75 3.23 -8.63
N GLN A 195 -30.69 3.56 -9.38
CA GLN A 195 -29.73 2.56 -9.89
C GLN A 195 -28.94 1.91 -8.75
N ILE A 196 -28.45 2.70 -7.79
CA ILE A 196 -27.70 2.20 -6.62
C ILE A 196 -28.54 1.19 -5.83
N ARG A 197 -29.80 1.53 -5.51
CA ARG A 197 -30.73 0.63 -4.83
C ARG A 197 -31.10 -0.59 -5.67
N ARG A 198 -31.41 -0.41 -6.96
CA ARG A 198 -31.83 -1.50 -7.88
C ARG A 198 -30.77 -2.59 -8.04
N PHE A 199 -29.49 -2.21 -8.12
CA PHE A 199 -28.40 -3.15 -8.34
C PHE A 199 -27.59 -3.48 -7.07
N ASN A 200 -28.05 -3.04 -5.88
CA ASN A 200 -27.36 -3.22 -4.60
C ASN A 200 -25.89 -2.77 -4.65
N LEU A 201 -25.64 -1.62 -5.31
CA LEU A 201 -24.31 -1.05 -5.47
C LEU A 201 -23.86 -0.41 -4.16
N LYS A 202 -22.55 -0.45 -3.91
CA LYS A 202 -21.90 0.13 -2.73
C LYS A 202 -20.67 0.94 -3.16
N THR A 203 -20.22 1.84 -2.29
CA THR A 203 -18.90 2.46 -2.43
C THR A 203 -17.82 1.39 -2.59
N GLY A 204 -16.88 1.61 -3.50
CA GLY A 204 -15.80 0.68 -3.83
C GLY A 204 -16.07 -0.27 -5.01
N ASP A 205 -17.30 -0.33 -5.52
CA ASP A 205 -17.62 -1.19 -6.67
C ASP A 205 -17.04 -0.58 -7.95
N ILE A 206 -16.29 -1.35 -8.74
CA ILE A 206 -16.01 -0.93 -10.11
C ILE A 206 -17.25 -1.19 -10.96
N VAL A 207 -17.84 -0.11 -11.46
CA VAL A 207 -19.05 -0.14 -12.29
C VAL A 207 -18.62 0.16 -13.72
N ALA A 208 -19.01 -0.71 -14.65
CA ALA A 208 -18.92 -0.44 -16.09
C ALA A 208 -20.33 -0.28 -16.64
N GLY A 209 -20.56 0.73 -17.48
CA GLY A 209 -21.86 0.96 -18.09
C GLY A 209 -21.87 2.12 -19.07
N ASN A 210 -22.92 2.18 -19.88
CA ASN A 210 -23.06 3.24 -20.89
C ASN A 210 -23.55 4.53 -20.25
N THR A 211 -23.03 5.66 -20.74
CA THR A 211 -23.47 6.98 -20.31
C THR A 211 -24.58 7.53 -21.20
N ARG A 212 -25.40 8.41 -20.64
CA ARG A 212 -26.38 9.20 -21.38
C ARG A 212 -25.66 10.29 -22.18
N ILE A 213 -26.16 10.62 -23.37
CA ILE A 213 -25.77 11.85 -24.10
C ILE A 213 -25.94 13.05 -23.15
N ARG A 214 -24.85 13.79 -22.93
CA ARG A 214 -24.80 14.91 -22.00
C ARG A 214 -25.60 16.10 -22.54
N SER A 215 -26.57 16.59 -21.76
CA SER A 215 -27.29 17.83 -22.08
C SER A 215 -26.43 19.04 -21.75
N GLN A 216 -26.58 20.15 -22.49
CA GLN A 216 -25.75 21.37 -22.29
C GLN A 216 -25.82 21.96 -20.86
N ASN A 217 -26.91 21.70 -20.13
CA ASN A 217 -27.11 22.16 -18.75
C ASN A 217 -26.53 21.21 -17.68
N GLU A 218 -26.03 20.03 -18.05
CA GLU A 218 -25.53 19.02 -17.12
C GLU A 218 -24.00 19.14 -16.95
N LYS A 219 -23.50 19.21 -15.70
CA LYS A 219 -22.05 19.28 -15.43
C LYS A 219 -21.34 17.94 -15.67
N PHE A 220 -22.01 16.84 -15.33
CA PHE A 220 -21.48 15.47 -15.40
C PHE A 220 -22.39 14.60 -16.27
N SER A 221 -21.81 13.62 -16.98
CA SER A 221 -22.60 12.63 -17.71
C SER A 221 -23.34 11.71 -16.73
N ALA A 222 -24.58 11.33 -17.02
CA ALA A 222 -25.34 10.38 -16.20
C ALA A 222 -25.14 8.94 -16.69
N LEU A 223 -25.11 7.96 -15.77
CA LEU A 223 -25.12 6.55 -16.12
C LEU A 223 -26.51 6.18 -16.68
N LEU A 224 -26.56 5.54 -17.85
CA LEU A 224 -27.81 5.08 -18.45
C LEU A 224 -28.15 3.67 -17.96
N PHE A 225 -27.25 2.69 -18.20
CA PHE A 225 -27.41 1.32 -17.73
C PHE A 225 -26.09 0.72 -17.22
N VAL A 226 -26.19 -0.15 -16.21
CA VAL A 226 -25.06 -0.91 -15.66
C VAL A 226 -24.84 -2.15 -16.52
N LYS A 227 -23.63 -2.31 -17.06
CA LYS A 227 -23.20 -3.47 -17.86
C LYS A 227 -22.57 -4.55 -16.98
N THR A 228 -21.62 -4.18 -16.12
CA THR A 228 -21.01 -5.09 -15.13
C THR A 228 -20.70 -4.38 -13.81
N VAL A 229 -20.61 -5.16 -12.74
CA VAL A 229 -20.19 -4.72 -11.40
C VAL A 229 -19.06 -5.64 -10.95
N ASN A 230 -17.88 -5.08 -10.71
CA ASN A 230 -16.62 -5.80 -10.42
C ASN A 230 -16.26 -6.88 -11.48
N GLY A 231 -16.68 -6.68 -12.73
CA GLY A 231 -16.50 -7.66 -13.82
C GLY A 231 -17.59 -8.73 -13.89
N PHE A 232 -18.48 -8.84 -12.90
CA PHE A 232 -19.61 -9.77 -12.89
C PHE A 232 -20.88 -9.14 -13.48
N HIS A 233 -21.82 -9.98 -13.90
CA HIS A 233 -23.13 -9.51 -14.34
C HIS A 233 -23.90 -8.90 -13.13
N PRO A 234 -24.67 -7.82 -13.28
CA PRO A 234 -25.30 -7.14 -12.13
C PRO A 234 -26.24 -8.02 -11.30
N SER A 235 -26.84 -9.06 -11.89
CA SER A 235 -27.69 -10.04 -11.17
C SER A 235 -26.90 -11.02 -10.30
N GLU A 236 -25.60 -11.20 -10.56
CA GLU A 236 -24.71 -12.03 -9.75
C GLU A 236 -24.09 -11.19 -8.63
N ALA A 237 -23.63 -9.97 -8.94
CA ALA A 237 -23.07 -9.05 -7.96
C ALA A 237 -24.06 -8.68 -6.83
N GLN A 238 -25.37 -8.68 -7.11
CA GLN A 238 -26.42 -8.52 -6.09
C GLN A 238 -26.44 -9.62 -5.02
N LYS A 239 -25.99 -10.85 -5.35
CA LYS A 239 -26.10 -12.03 -4.49
C LYS A 239 -24.97 -12.17 -3.45
N ARG A 240 -23.92 -11.34 -3.54
CA ARG A 240 -22.79 -11.39 -2.62
C ARG A 240 -23.20 -10.98 -1.19
N LYS A 241 -22.61 -11.61 -0.19
CA LYS A 241 -22.74 -11.20 1.22
C LYS A 241 -22.03 -9.84 1.43
N ARG A 242 -22.32 -9.16 2.54
CA ARG A 242 -21.52 -7.99 2.95
C ARG A 242 -20.22 -8.46 3.58
N PHE A 243 -19.15 -7.70 3.42
CA PHE A 243 -17.84 -7.98 4.00
C PHE A 243 -17.91 -8.14 5.53
N GLU A 244 -18.78 -7.36 6.16
CA GLU A 244 -19.04 -7.38 7.59
C GLU A 244 -19.78 -8.65 8.07
N ASP A 245 -20.49 -9.35 7.17
CA ASP A 245 -21.23 -10.60 7.45
C ASP A 245 -20.39 -11.87 7.22
N LEU A 246 -19.13 -11.73 6.79
CA LEU A 246 -18.21 -12.84 6.53
C LEU A 246 -17.47 -13.27 7.81
N THR A 247 -17.24 -14.56 7.96
CA THR A 247 -16.67 -15.13 9.19
C THR A 247 -15.15 -15.00 9.21
N PRO A 248 -14.56 -14.16 10.08
CA PRO A 248 -13.11 -14.02 10.18
C PRO A 248 -12.46 -15.28 10.74
N VAL A 249 -11.34 -15.69 10.14
CA VAL A 249 -10.47 -16.76 10.64
C VAL A 249 -9.01 -16.33 10.60
N PHE A 250 -8.12 -17.09 11.25
CA PHE A 250 -6.68 -16.90 11.07
C PHE A 250 -6.26 -17.22 9.62
N PRO A 251 -5.20 -16.57 9.11
CA PRO A 251 -4.55 -17.00 7.88
C PRO A 251 -4.13 -18.47 7.98
N ASN A 252 -4.49 -19.25 6.97
CA ASN A 252 -4.25 -20.71 6.89
C ASN A 252 -3.75 -21.16 5.50
N GLN A 253 -3.43 -20.18 4.63
CA GLN A 253 -2.78 -20.37 3.35
C GLN A 253 -1.66 -19.33 3.27
N ARG A 254 -0.44 -19.77 2.96
CA ARG A 254 0.74 -18.92 2.91
C ARG A 254 0.92 -18.28 1.53
N ILE A 255 1.30 -17.01 1.53
CA ILE A 255 1.75 -16.26 0.36
C ILE A 255 3.26 -16.45 0.27
N HIS A 256 3.70 -17.52 -0.41
CA HIS A 256 5.13 -17.78 -0.63
C HIS A 256 5.79 -16.64 -1.41
N LEU A 257 6.92 -16.14 -0.93
CA LEU A 257 7.67 -15.00 -1.47
C LEU A 257 9.00 -15.40 -2.12
N GLU A 258 9.58 -16.53 -1.73
CA GLU A 258 10.71 -17.15 -2.40
C GLU A 258 10.39 -17.37 -3.88
N THR A 259 11.28 -16.95 -4.77
CA THR A 259 11.13 -17.20 -6.22
C THR A 259 12.45 -17.75 -6.77
N PRO A 260 12.46 -18.50 -7.89
CA PRO A 260 13.70 -18.93 -8.51
C PRO A 260 14.59 -17.71 -8.84
N GLY A 261 15.76 -17.64 -8.20
CA GLY A 261 16.69 -16.51 -8.28
C GLY A 261 16.40 -15.32 -7.35
N SER A 262 15.46 -15.43 -6.39
CA SER A 262 15.18 -14.34 -5.44
C SER A 262 16.37 -14.08 -4.51
N GLY A 263 16.61 -12.80 -4.24
CA GLY A 263 17.52 -12.39 -3.17
C GLY A 263 17.08 -12.89 -1.78
N VAL A 264 18.05 -12.94 -0.86
CA VAL A 264 17.90 -13.46 0.50
C VAL A 264 16.73 -12.84 1.28
N SER A 265 16.35 -11.59 1.00
CA SER A 265 15.20 -10.90 1.62
C SER A 265 13.91 -11.73 1.64
N MET A 266 13.47 -12.23 0.49
CA MET A 266 12.17 -12.92 0.42
C MET A 266 12.21 -14.25 1.15
N ARG A 267 13.34 -14.96 1.04
CA ARG A 267 13.63 -16.22 1.73
C ARG A 267 13.61 -16.07 3.26
N MET A 268 14.23 -15.00 3.79
CA MET A 268 14.21 -14.68 5.22
C MET A 268 12.81 -14.33 5.72
N VAL A 269 12.07 -13.47 5.01
CA VAL A 269 10.68 -13.12 5.36
C VAL A 269 9.80 -14.37 5.38
N ASP A 270 9.96 -15.26 4.41
CA ASP A 270 9.18 -16.50 4.29
C ASP A 270 9.31 -17.42 5.52
N LEU A 271 10.48 -17.48 6.18
CA LEU A 271 10.73 -18.36 7.32
C LEU A 271 10.56 -17.68 8.70
N ILE A 272 10.86 -16.38 8.79
CA ILE A 272 10.91 -15.63 10.07
C ILE A 272 9.60 -14.89 10.36
N SER A 273 8.89 -14.44 9.31
CA SER A 273 7.64 -13.69 9.42
C SER A 273 6.70 -14.08 8.27
N PRO A 274 6.29 -15.37 8.19
CA PRO A 274 5.52 -15.91 7.08
C PRO A 274 4.22 -15.14 6.86
N ILE A 275 3.95 -14.75 5.62
CA ILE A 275 2.78 -13.94 5.28
C ILE A 275 1.64 -14.84 4.84
N GLY A 276 0.50 -14.80 5.53
CA GLY A 276 -0.70 -15.52 5.13
C GLY A 276 -1.69 -14.70 4.29
N LYS A 277 -2.59 -15.39 3.60
CA LYS A 277 -3.82 -14.80 3.06
C LYS A 277 -4.71 -14.33 4.20
N GLY A 278 -4.98 -13.03 4.27
CA GLY A 278 -5.65 -12.39 5.40
C GLY A 278 -4.74 -11.81 6.49
N GLN A 279 -3.43 -11.68 6.27
CA GLN A 279 -2.49 -11.16 7.27
C GLN A 279 -2.70 -9.65 7.54
N ARG A 280 -2.54 -9.24 8.81
CA ARG A 280 -2.34 -7.83 9.23
C ARG A 280 -0.87 -7.66 9.61
N GLY A 281 -0.04 -7.46 8.59
CA GLY A 281 1.40 -7.32 8.74
C GLY A 281 1.83 -5.87 8.86
N MET A 282 2.79 -5.62 9.75
CA MET A 282 3.42 -4.31 9.92
C MET A 282 4.92 -4.43 9.62
N ILE A 283 5.39 -3.67 8.63
CA ILE A 283 6.81 -3.54 8.31
C ILE A 283 7.33 -2.33 9.09
N VAL A 284 7.96 -2.61 10.23
CA VAL A 284 8.49 -1.61 11.15
C VAL A 284 9.85 -1.16 10.63
N SER A 285 9.97 0.09 10.20
CA SER A 285 11.18 0.55 9.50
C SER A 285 11.62 1.93 9.97
N GLN A 286 12.86 2.03 10.40
CA GLN A 286 13.54 3.32 10.55
C GLN A 286 13.88 3.90 9.17
N PRO A 287 14.07 5.22 9.03
CA PRO A 287 14.53 5.83 7.77
C PRO A 287 15.82 5.19 7.24
N LYS A 288 15.93 5.06 5.91
CA LYS A 288 17.10 4.50 5.17
C LYS A 288 17.39 2.99 5.36
N THR A 289 16.53 2.23 6.04
CA THR A 289 16.69 0.76 6.24
C THR A 289 16.43 -0.12 5.01
N GLY A 290 15.95 0.44 3.90
CA GLY A 290 15.61 -0.32 2.68
C GLY A 290 14.13 -0.69 2.50
N LYS A 291 13.23 -0.10 3.30
CA LYS A 291 11.74 -0.16 3.19
C LYS A 291 11.24 -0.34 1.75
N THR A 292 11.52 0.63 0.87
CA THR A 292 10.99 0.69 -0.50
C THR A 292 11.47 -0.49 -1.35
N THR A 293 12.74 -0.88 -1.22
CA THR A 293 13.30 -2.07 -1.90
C THR A 293 12.60 -3.34 -1.47
N LEU A 294 12.37 -3.51 -0.16
CA LEU A 294 11.66 -4.67 0.38
C LEU A 294 10.20 -4.74 -0.10
N LEU A 295 9.49 -3.60 -0.08
CA LEU A 295 8.10 -3.51 -0.52
C LEU A 295 7.95 -3.89 -2.01
N LYS A 296 8.87 -3.41 -2.86
CA LYS A 296 8.96 -3.81 -4.27
C LYS A 296 9.27 -5.30 -4.46
N GLN A 297 10.15 -5.86 -3.64
CA GLN A 297 10.48 -7.30 -3.69
C GLN A 297 9.26 -8.15 -3.33
N ILE A 298 8.51 -7.79 -2.28
CA ILE A 298 7.26 -8.45 -1.89
C ILE A 298 6.25 -8.36 -3.04
N ALA A 299 6.03 -7.17 -3.62
CA ALA A 299 5.12 -6.97 -4.73
C ALA A 299 5.45 -7.87 -5.94
N LYS A 300 6.73 -7.90 -6.37
CA LYS A 300 7.20 -8.73 -7.48
C LYS A 300 7.13 -10.23 -7.19
N ALA A 301 7.33 -10.63 -5.94
CA ALA A 301 7.16 -12.01 -5.52
C ALA A 301 5.68 -12.44 -5.57
N VAL A 302 4.78 -11.59 -5.07
CA VAL A 302 3.33 -11.83 -5.12
C VAL A 302 2.82 -11.92 -6.56
N THR A 303 3.16 -10.97 -7.44
CA THR A 303 2.66 -11.01 -8.84
C THR A 303 3.20 -12.20 -9.62
N ARG A 304 4.38 -12.73 -9.27
CA ARG A 304 4.97 -13.92 -9.88
C ARG A 304 4.38 -15.23 -9.33
N ASN A 305 4.27 -15.37 -8.01
CA ASN A 305 3.88 -16.62 -7.35
C ASN A 305 2.37 -16.77 -7.20
N HIS A 306 1.62 -15.67 -7.12
CA HIS A 306 0.17 -15.64 -6.89
C HIS A 306 -0.53 -14.73 -7.91
N PRO A 307 -0.45 -15.03 -9.23
CA PRO A 307 -0.94 -14.13 -10.28
C PRO A 307 -2.45 -13.85 -10.20
N ASP A 308 -3.23 -14.74 -9.57
CA ASP A 308 -4.67 -14.59 -9.36
C ASP A 308 -5.03 -13.62 -8.21
N MET A 309 -4.08 -13.30 -7.32
CA MET A 309 -4.30 -12.34 -6.25
C MET A 309 -4.34 -10.91 -6.78
N LYS A 310 -5.28 -10.11 -6.28
CA LYS A 310 -5.30 -8.67 -6.56
C LYS A 310 -4.28 -7.95 -5.67
N LEU A 311 -3.26 -7.38 -6.28
CA LEU A 311 -2.29 -6.49 -5.61
C LEU A 311 -2.76 -5.04 -5.75
N ILE A 312 -2.93 -4.36 -4.61
CA ILE A 312 -3.13 -2.91 -4.56
C ILE A 312 -1.95 -2.31 -3.82
N ILE A 313 -1.28 -1.32 -4.41
CA ILE A 313 -0.25 -0.54 -3.73
C ILE A 313 -0.84 0.83 -3.44
N LEU A 314 -0.85 1.22 -2.17
CA LEU A 314 -1.39 2.50 -1.70
C LEU A 314 -0.25 3.34 -1.11
N LEU A 315 0.09 4.43 -1.80
CA LEU A 315 1.14 5.36 -1.39
C LEU A 315 0.51 6.65 -0.85
N ILE A 316 0.81 7.01 0.40
CA ILE A 316 0.22 8.14 1.11
C ILE A 316 1.32 9.07 1.59
N ASP A 317 1.25 10.35 1.18
CA ASP A 317 2.18 11.42 1.61
C ASP A 317 3.64 11.04 1.29
N GLU A 318 3.87 10.42 0.12
CA GLU A 318 5.20 10.05 -0.36
C GLU A 318 5.58 10.82 -1.64
N ARG A 319 6.88 10.82 -1.97
CA ARG A 319 7.42 11.67 -3.02
C ARG A 319 7.00 11.26 -4.44
N PRO A 320 6.73 12.21 -5.35
CA PRO A 320 6.37 11.90 -6.75
C PRO A 320 7.35 10.98 -7.48
N GLU A 321 8.65 11.10 -7.22
CA GLU A 321 9.68 10.24 -7.80
C GLU A 321 9.61 8.80 -7.26
N GLU A 322 9.33 8.61 -5.98
CA GLU A 322 9.16 7.28 -5.36
C GLU A 322 7.86 6.60 -5.84
N VAL A 323 6.79 7.39 -6.05
CA VAL A 323 5.54 6.94 -6.69
C VAL A 323 5.80 6.49 -8.13
N THR A 324 6.52 7.29 -8.91
CA THR A 324 6.82 6.98 -10.33
C THR A 324 7.65 5.71 -10.44
N ASP A 325 8.72 5.61 -9.65
CA ASP A 325 9.61 4.46 -9.56
C ASP A 325 8.87 3.17 -9.15
N ILE A 326 7.83 3.25 -8.30
CA ILE A 326 6.95 2.12 -7.97
C ILE A 326 6.04 1.75 -9.16
N LYS A 327 5.42 2.73 -9.83
CA LYS A 327 4.51 2.50 -10.98
C LYS A 327 5.24 1.82 -12.14
N GLU A 328 6.43 2.29 -12.50
CA GLU A 328 7.26 1.68 -13.56
C GLU A 328 7.89 0.34 -13.14
N SER A 329 8.11 0.13 -11.84
CA SER A 329 8.71 -1.12 -11.33
C SER A 329 7.73 -2.30 -11.27
N ILE A 330 6.42 -2.07 -11.13
CA ILE A 330 5.45 -3.11 -10.74
C ILE A 330 4.20 -3.03 -11.63
N GLU A 331 4.30 -3.67 -12.78
CA GLU A 331 3.20 -3.81 -13.74
C GLU A 331 2.55 -5.20 -13.67
N GLY A 332 1.25 -5.28 -14.01
CA GLY A 332 0.55 -6.54 -14.15
C GLY A 332 -0.97 -6.38 -14.18
N LYS A 333 -1.67 -7.33 -14.81
CA LYS A 333 -3.14 -7.31 -15.00
C LYS A 333 -3.93 -7.16 -13.68
N ASN A 334 -3.42 -7.74 -12.60
CA ASN A 334 -4.04 -7.73 -11.28
C ASN A 334 -3.38 -6.74 -10.30
N VAL A 335 -2.59 -5.79 -10.81
CA VAL A 335 -1.96 -4.72 -10.01
C VAL A 335 -2.74 -3.41 -10.16
N GLU A 336 -2.96 -2.69 -9.06
CA GLU A 336 -3.46 -1.31 -9.03
C GLU A 336 -2.50 -0.49 -8.16
N VAL A 337 -1.88 0.57 -8.70
CA VAL A 337 -1.05 1.51 -7.93
C VAL A 337 -1.83 2.81 -7.75
N ILE A 338 -2.26 3.06 -6.52
CA ILE A 338 -3.07 4.21 -6.12
C ILE A 338 -2.22 5.08 -5.18
N TYR A 339 -2.27 6.40 -5.34
CA TYR A 339 -1.38 7.30 -4.61
C TYR A 339 -1.99 8.66 -4.31
N SER A 340 -1.44 9.32 -3.29
CA SER A 340 -1.64 10.74 -2.99
C SER A 340 -0.29 11.26 -2.47
N THR A 341 0.39 12.11 -3.25
CA THR A 341 1.74 12.59 -2.93
C THR A 341 1.71 13.61 -1.79
N PHE A 342 2.88 13.96 -1.23
CA PHE A 342 2.97 14.97 -0.16
C PHE A 342 2.47 16.39 -0.58
N ASP A 343 2.31 16.64 -1.88
CA ASP A 343 1.76 17.90 -2.42
C ASP A 343 0.24 18.02 -2.23
N GLU A 344 -0.44 16.90 -1.95
CA GLU A 344 -1.89 16.81 -1.78
C GLU A 344 -2.34 17.18 -0.36
N LEU A 345 -3.61 17.59 -0.22
CA LEU A 345 -4.18 17.91 1.08
C LEU A 345 -4.41 16.64 1.94
N PRO A 346 -4.32 16.73 3.29
CA PRO A 346 -4.63 15.62 4.19
C PRO A 346 -6.01 14.97 3.97
N GLU A 347 -7.01 15.74 3.57
CA GLU A 347 -8.34 15.26 3.17
C GLU A 347 -8.29 14.31 1.97
N ASN A 348 -7.39 14.55 1.01
CA ASN A 348 -7.21 13.70 -0.17
C ASN A 348 -6.56 12.37 0.23
N HIS A 349 -5.53 12.38 1.10
CA HIS A 349 -4.94 11.15 1.65
C HIS A 349 -6.00 10.27 2.34
N LYS A 350 -6.82 10.88 3.19
CA LYS A 350 -7.96 10.23 3.85
C LYS A 350 -8.92 9.62 2.82
N ARG A 351 -9.41 10.44 1.89
CA ARG A 351 -10.40 10.04 0.88
C ARG A 351 -9.92 8.86 0.02
N VAL A 352 -8.68 8.92 -0.47
CA VAL A 352 -8.08 7.85 -1.27
C VAL A 352 -7.98 6.55 -0.46
N SER A 353 -7.57 6.63 0.82
CA SER A 353 -7.52 5.45 1.68
C SER A 353 -8.90 4.82 1.93
N GLU A 354 -9.95 5.64 2.10
CA GLU A 354 -11.33 5.19 2.30
C GLU A 354 -11.88 4.51 1.04
N MET A 355 -11.58 5.05 -0.14
CA MET A 355 -11.95 4.44 -1.42
C MET A 355 -11.22 3.12 -1.67
N VAL A 356 -9.90 3.04 -1.38
CA VAL A 356 -9.11 1.81 -1.54
C VAL A 356 -9.57 0.70 -0.60
N ILE A 357 -9.90 1.01 0.66
CA ILE A 357 -10.35 -0.06 1.58
C ILE A 357 -11.74 -0.58 1.20
N GLU A 358 -12.66 0.28 0.81
CA GLU A 358 -13.96 -0.17 0.33
C GLU A 358 -13.82 -0.96 -0.98
N ARG A 359 -12.94 -0.54 -1.91
CA ARG A 359 -12.57 -1.31 -3.12
C ARG A 359 -12.14 -2.73 -2.77
N ALA A 360 -11.19 -2.87 -1.86
CA ALA A 360 -10.66 -4.17 -1.44
C ALA A 360 -11.75 -5.05 -0.79
N LYS A 361 -12.61 -4.47 0.05
CA LYS A 361 -13.77 -5.20 0.61
C LYS A 361 -14.71 -5.72 -0.48
N ARG A 362 -15.07 -4.89 -1.47
CA ARG A 362 -15.97 -5.32 -2.58
C ARG A 362 -15.40 -6.52 -3.33
N LEU A 363 -14.08 -6.57 -3.55
CA LEU A 363 -13.41 -7.72 -4.18
C LEU A 363 -13.46 -8.98 -3.30
N VAL A 364 -13.26 -8.86 -1.98
CA VAL A 364 -13.40 -9.98 -1.05
C VAL A 364 -14.84 -10.47 -0.92
N GLU A 365 -15.85 -9.59 -1.05
CA GLU A 365 -17.26 -10.00 -1.16
C GLU A 365 -17.51 -10.90 -2.40
N HIS A 366 -16.69 -10.78 -3.45
CA HIS A 366 -16.65 -11.68 -4.61
C HIS A 366 -15.68 -12.87 -4.45
N LYS A 367 -15.26 -13.17 -3.20
CA LYS A 367 -14.32 -14.26 -2.84
C LYS A 367 -12.92 -14.15 -3.45
N GLN A 368 -12.50 -12.96 -3.86
CA GLN A 368 -11.13 -12.75 -4.33
C GLN A 368 -10.15 -12.61 -3.17
N ASP A 369 -8.90 -13.01 -3.41
CA ASP A 369 -7.79 -12.76 -2.50
C ASP A 369 -7.12 -11.44 -2.88
N VAL A 370 -7.08 -10.51 -1.93
CA VAL A 370 -6.58 -9.14 -2.12
C VAL A 370 -5.45 -8.87 -1.14
N ILE A 371 -4.37 -8.25 -1.63
CA ILE A 371 -3.29 -7.74 -0.80
C ILE A 371 -3.09 -6.25 -1.04
N ILE A 372 -3.15 -5.46 0.04
CA ILE A 372 -2.79 -4.04 0.03
C ILE A 372 -1.39 -3.88 0.61
N LEU A 373 -0.50 -3.23 -0.16
CA LEU A 373 0.78 -2.73 0.31
C LEU A 373 0.62 -1.22 0.61
N LEU A 374 0.54 -0.86 1.89
CA LEU A 374 0.35 0.53 2.33
C LEU A 374 1.69 1.15 2.75
N ASP A 375 2.06 2.25 2.12
CA ASP A 375 3.23 3.06 2.48
C ASP A 375 2.80 4.52 2.71
N SER A 376 2.54 4.99 3.94
CA SER A 376 2.67 4.31 5.24
C SER A 376 1.44 4.52 6.14
N ILE A 377 1.24 3.62 7.12
CA ILE A 377 0.17 3.79 8.11
C ILE A 377 0.45 4.95 9.06
N THR A 378 1.73 5.25 9.31
CA THR A 378 2.15 6.39 10.13
C THR A 378 1.75 7.71 9.49
N ARG A 379 2.02 7.90 8.20
CA ARG A 379 1.59 9.08 7.44
C ARG A 379 0.06 9.17 7.33
N LEU A 380 -0.62 8.04 7.11
CA LEU A 380 -2.08 8.00 7.12
C LEU A 380 -2.68 8.44 8.47
N ALA A 381 -2.13 7.98 9.60
CA ALA A 381 -2.56 8.41 10.92
C ALA A 381 -2.33 9.91 11.17
N ARG A 382 -1.22 10.48 10.66
CA ARG A 382 -0.96 11.92 10.66
C ARG A 382 -2.02 12.69 9.86
N ALA A 383 -2.38 12.22 8.66
CA ALA A 383 -3.42 12.83 7.84
C ALA A 383 -4.79 12.83 8.53
N TYR A 384 -5.17 11.74 9.21
CA TYR A 384 -6.38 11.73 10.02
C TYR A 384 -6.29 12.70 11.21
N ASN A 385 -5.14 12.82 11.88
CA ASN A 385 -4.98 13.75 13.00
C ASN A 385 -5.12 15.23 12.62
N LEU A 386 -4.82 15.58 11.38
CA LEU A 386 -4.99 16.94 10.84
C LEU A 386 -6.44 17.23 10.39
N THR A 387 -7.26 16.20 10.13
CA THR A 387 -8.59 16.33 9.51
C THR A 387 -9.77 15.96 10.41
N VAL A 388 -9.54 15.29 11.54
CA VAL A 388 -10.60 15.06 12.53
C VAL A 388 -10.91 16.33 13.31
N GLN A 389 -12.18 16.52 13.68
CA GLN A 389 -12.55 17.53 14.67
C GLN A 389 -11.94 17.15 16.03
N PRO A 390 -11.22 18.07 16.72
CA PRO A 390 -10.59 17.76 17.99
C PRO A 390 -11.60 17.30 19.05
N SER A 391 -11.31 16.17 19.71
CA SER A 391 -12.11 15.59 20.78
C SER A 391 -11.95 16.30 22.13
N GLY A 392 -11.05 17.29 22.20
CA GLY A 392 -10.64 17.96 23.44
C GLY A 392 -9.73 17.08 24.33
N ARG A 393 -9.30 15.91 23.85
CA ARG A 393 -8.35 15.01 24.51
C ARG A 393 -7.14 14.80 23.61
N THR A 394 -5.97 14.66 24.22
CA THR A 394 -4.72 14.50 23.47
C THR A 394 -3.83 13.48 24.15
N LEU A 395 -3.34 12.52 23.37
CA LEU A 395 -2.35 11.52 23.79
C LEU A 395 -0.95 12.14 23.76
N SER A 396 0.05 11.38 24.22
CA SER A 396 1.46 11.76 24.02
C SER A 396 1.75 12.03 22.54
N GLY A 397 2.60 13.01 22.26
CA GLY A 397 2.96 13.41 20.90
C GLY A 397 1.94 14.29 20.16
N GLY A 398 0.86 14.75 20.78
CA GLY A 398 -0.11 15.66 20.14
C GLY A 398 -1.18 14.95 19.29
N LEU A 399 -1.36 13.64 19.50
CA LEU A 399 -2.29 12.80 18.76
C LEU A 399 -3.68 12.78 19.42
N ASP A 400 -4.73 13.08 18.67
CA ASP A 400 -6.11 12.93 19.13
C ASP A 400 -6.53 11.45 19.10
N PRO A 401 -7.11 10.88 20.18
CA PRO A 401 -7.64 9.51 20.16
C PRO A 401 -8.62 9.21 19.00
N ALA A 402 -9.40 10.20 18.57
CA ALA A 402 -10.35 10.05 17.47
C ALA A 402 -9.66 9.86 16.11
N ALA A 403 -8.45 10.43 15.93
CA ALA A 403 -7.65 10.30 14.72
C ALA A 403 -7.25 8.84 14.43
N LEU A 404 -7.07 8.03 15.47
CA LEU A 404 -6.68 6.63 15.34
C LEU A 404 -7.84 5.70 14.91
N HIS A 405 -9.10 6.10 15.10
CA HIS A 405 -10.24 5.20 14.91
C HIS A 405 -10.35 4.66 13.48
N MET A 406 -10.26 5.53 12.47
CA MET A 406 -10.39 5.14 11.07
C MET A 406 -9.16 4.40 10.53
N PRO A 407 -7.91 4.85 10.78
CA PRO A 407 -6.70 4.07 10.56
C PRO A 407 -6.71 2.66 11.20
N LYS A 408 -7.19 2.52 12.45
CA LYS A 408 -7.39 1.20 13.09
C LYS A 408 -8.44 0.36 12.39
N LYS A 409 -9.54 0.97 11.93
CA LYS A 409 -10.57 0.29 11.13
C LYS A 409 -10.06 -0.14 9.76
N PHE A 410 -9.20 0.64 9.12
CA PHE A 410 -8.52 0.30 7.87
C PHE A 410 -7.62 -0.94 8.07
N PHE A 411 -6.69 -0.89 9.02
CA PHE A 411 -5.75 -1.99 9.24
C PHE A 411 -6.44 -3.25 9.79
N GLY A 412 -7.40 -3.08 10.71
CA GLY A 412 -8.27 -4.13 11.24
C GLY A 412 -9.29 -4.70 10.24
N ALA A 413 -9.40 -4.13 9.04
CA ALA A 413 -10.18 -4.76 7.97
C ALA A 413 -9.52 -6.07 7.49
N ALA A 414 -8.19 -6.14 7.45
CA ALA A 414 -7.47 -7.32 6.96
C ALA A 414 -7.74 -8.56 7.81
N ARG A 415 -8.19 -9.62 7.13
CA ARG A 415 -8.63 -10.89 7.70
C ARG A 415 -8.80 -11.94 6.60
N ASN A 416 -8.70 -13.22 6.98
CA ASN A 416 -9.06 -14.35 6.14
C ASN A 416 -10.55 -14.67 6.34
N MET A 417 -11.28 -15.06 5.29
CA MET A 417 -12.72 -15.34 5.36
C MET A 417 -13.02 -16.82 5.18
N ARG A 418 -13.87 -17.39 6.05
CA ARG A 418 -14.24 -18.82 5.96
C ARG A 418 -15.02 -19.15 4.68
N GLU A 419 -15.81 -18.21 4.18
CA GLU A 419 -16.67 -18.37 3.01
C GLU A 419 -15.93 -18.24 1.65
N GLY A 420 -14.64 -17.89 1.70
CA GLY A 420 -13.75 -17.65 0.55
C GLY A 420 -13.35 -16.18 0.39
N GLY A 421 -12.18 -15.96 -0.19
CA GLY A 421 -11.53 -14.64 -0.29
C GLY A 421 -10.80 -14.22 0.98
N SER A 422 -9.89 -13.26 0.84
CA SER A 422 -9.09 -12.76 1.95
C SER A 422 -8.62 -11.33 1.69
N LEU A 423 -8.46 -10.56 2.77
CA LEU A 423 -7.83 -9.24 2.71
C LEU A 423 -6.54 -9.27 3.52
N THR A 424 -5.39 -9.30 2.85
CA THR A 424 -4.09 -9.05 3.44
C THR A 424 -3.79 -7.55 3.40
N ILE A 425 -3.29 -6.98 4.49
CA ILE A 425 -2.71 -5.62 4.49
C ILE A 425 -1.31 -5.74 5.09
N LEU A 426 -0.31 -5.32 4.31
CA LEU A 426 1.05 -5.09 4.79
C LEU A 426 1.27 -3.58 4.79
N ALA A 427 1.41 -2.99 5.97
CA ALA A 427 1.59 -1.56 6.13
C ALA A 427 2.99 -1.24 6.68
N THR A 428 3.67 -0.27 6.09
CA THR A 428 4.91 0.25 6.66
C THR A 428 4.58 1.16 7.86
N ALA A 429 5.35 1.05 8.93
CA ALA A 429 5.28 1.90 10.10
C ALA A 429 6.66 2.51 10.36
N LEU A 430 6.71 3.84 10.47
CA LEU A 430 7.94 4.57 10.77
C LEU A 430 8.17 4.60 12.28
N VAL A 431 9.40 4.31 12.70
CA VAL A 431 9.86 4.38 14.10
C VAL A 431 11.21 5.10 14.15
N ASP A 432 11.57 5.60 15.35
CA ASP A 432 12.81 6.36 15.60
C ASP A 432 12.98 7.58 14.66
N THR A 433 11.86 8.21 14.30
CA THR A 433 11.81 9.46 13.51
C THR A 433 12.18 10.70 14.34
N GLY A 434 12.30 10.54 15.66
CA GLY A 434 12.38 11.65 16.63
C GLY A 434 11.01 12.25 16.99
N SER A 435 9.91 11.75 16.43
CA SER A 435 8.56 12.24 16.70
C SER A 435 7.79 11.30 17.62
N ARG A 436 7.52 11.73 18.86
CA ARG A 436 6.68 10.99 19.83
C ARG A 436 5.30 10.60 19.30
N MET A 437 4.80 11.32 18.29
CA MET A 437 3.55 10.99 17.61
C MET A 437 3.65 9.66 16.87
N ASP A 438 4.77 9.40 16.19
CA ASP A 438 4.99 8.17 15.41
C ASP A 438 5.17 6.98 16.35
N ASP A 439 5.88 7.15 17.47
CA ASP A 439 6.07 6.10 18.48
C ASP A 439 4.72 5.64 19.08
N VAL A 440 3.83 6.60 19.39
CA VAL A 440 2.47 6.30 19.88
C VAL A 440 1.62 5.64 18.80
N VAL A 441 1.68 6.12 17.56
CA VAL A 441 1.00 5.49 16.43
C VAL A 441 1.46 4.04 16.26
N PHE A 442 2.77 3.79 16.29
CA PHE A 442 3.35 2.45 16.17
C PHE A 442 2.83 1.48 17.25
N GLU A 443 2.91 1.83 18.53
CA GLU A 443 2.44 0.94 19.61
C GLU A 443 0.92 0.68 19.54
N GLU A 444 0.12 1.67 19.15
CA GLU A 444 -1.33 1.52 18.93
C GLU A 444 -1.68 0.58 17.75
N PHE A 445 -0.81 0.48 16.73
CA PHE A 445 -0.97 -0.44 15.60
C PHE A 445 -0.41 -1.83 15.85
N LYS A 446 0.68 -1.94 16.63
CA LYS A 446 1.28 -3.20 17.07
C LYS A 446 0.29 -4.12 17.78
N GLY A 447 -0.56 -3.55 18.65
CA GLY A 447 -1.64 -4.30 19.30
C GLY A 447 -2.72 -4.82 18.34
N THR A 448 -2.88 -4.18 17.17
CA THR A 448 -3.91 -4.50 16.15
C THR A 448 -3.41 -5.53 15.12
N GLY A 449 -2.10 -5.54 14.86
CA GLY A 449 -1.42 -6.44 13.93
C GLY A 449 -1.34 -7.90 14.40
N ASN A 450 -0.98 -8.78 13.48
CA ASN A 450 -0.65 -10.19 13.77
C ASN A 450 0.63 -10.69 13.08
N MET A 451 1.36 -9.83 12.37
CA MET A 451 2.72 -10.04 11.90
C MET A 451 3.51 -8.74 12.06
N GLU A 452 4.76 -8.85 12.51
CA GLU A 452 5.70 -7.75 12.66
C GLU A 452 6.99 -8.14 11.93
N LEU A 453 7.44 -7.31 10.99
CA LEU A 453 8.71 -7.46 10.29
C LEU A 453 9.53 -6.21 10.56
N VAL A 454 10.57 -6.33 11.37
CA VAL A 454 11.34 -5.20 11.89
C VAL A 454 12.62 -5.04 11.09
N LEU A 455 12.87 -3.82 10.61
CA LEU A 455 14.12 -3.44 9.95
C LEU A 455 14.99 -2.59 10.88
N ASP A 456 16.23 -3.00 11.07
CA ASP A 456 17.21 -2.33 11.93
C ASP A 456 18.24 -1.55 11.10
N ARG A 457 18.35 -0.25 11.40
CA ARG A 457 19.31 0.65 10.81
C ARG A 457 20.75 0.24 11.11
N SER A 458 21.05 -0.38 12.25
CA SER A 458 22.41 -0.81 12.60
C SER A 458 22.99 -1.79 11.56
N LEU A 459 22.15 -2.71 11.06
CA LEU A 459 22.48 -3.64 9.98
C LEU A 459 22.73 -2.89 8.66
N SER A 460 21.86 -1.94 8.33
CA SER A 460 22.02 -1.14 7.10
C SER A 460 23.28 -0.26 7.10
N GLU A 461 23.69 0.26 8.27
CA GLU A 461 24.92 1.05 8.44
C GLU A 461 26.18 0.16 8.35
N LYS A 462 26.11 -1.09 8.84
CA LYS A 462 27.09 -2.15 8.59
C LYS A 462 27.06 -2.68 7.13
N ARG A 463 26.18 -2.15 6.25
CA ARG A 463 25.91 -2.62 4.86
C ARG A 463 25.39 -4.06 4.75
N ILE A 464 24.80 -4.60 5.81
CA ILE A 464 24.17 -5.92 5.83
C ILE A 464 22.74 -5.78 5.30
N PHE A 465 22.46 -6.43 4.16
CA PHE A 465 21.14 -6.46 3.54
C PHE A 465 20.70 -7.91 3.27
N PRO A 466 19.43 -8.28 3.55
CA PRO A 466 18.35 -7.44 4.08
C PRO A 466 18.60 -7.04 5.54
N ALA A 467 18.24 -5.79 5.89
CA ALA A 467 18.44 -5.24 7.23
C ALA A 467 17.34 -5.69 8.21
N ILE A 468 17.00 -7.00 8.24
CA ILE A 468 15.91 -7.57 9.04
C ILE A 468 16.41 -7.98 10.43
N ASP A 469 15.79 -7.45 11.47
CA ASP A 469 15.95 -7.88 12.85
C ASP A 469 15.18 -9.19 13.07
N LEU A 470 15.88 -10.32 13.00
CA LEU A 470 15.28 -11.65 13.16
C LEU A 470 14.69 -11.91 14.57
N PRO A 471 15.32 -11.46 15.68
CA PRO A 471 14.72 -11.57 17.02
C PRO A 471 13.35 -10.88 17.16
N ARG A 472 13.20 -9.66 16.65
CA ARG A 472 11.96 -8.86 16.80
C ARG A 472 10.91 -9.19 15.74
N SER A 473 11.30 -9.76 14.60
CA SER A 473 10.37 -10.15 13.53
C SER A 473 9.65 -11.46 13.85
N SER A 474 8.32 -11.48 13.73
CA SER A 474 7.50 -12.65 14.06
C SER A 474 6.12 -12.65 13.39
N THR A 475 5.45 -13.80 13.41
CA THR A 475 4.05 -13.92 12.99
C THR A 475 3.25 -14.73 14.00
N ARG A 476 2.11 -14.19 14.45
CA ARG A 476 1.19 -14.91 15.35
C ARG A 476 0.54 -16.05 14.57
N ARG A 477 0.53 -17.24 15.17
CA ARG A 477 0.04 -18.49 14.56
C ARG A 477 0.82 -18.91 13.30
N GLU A 478 2.14 -18.75 13.30
CA GLU A 478 3.02 -19.28 12.24
C GLU A 478 2.91 -20.82 12.07
N ASP A 479 2.39 -21.55 13.07
CA ASP A 479 2.00 -22.97 13.00
C ASP A 479 0.94 -23.29 11.93
N LEU A 480 0.16 -22.30 11.47
CA LEU A 480 -0.82 -22.46 10.40
C LEU A 480 -0.26 -22.16 8.99
N LEU A 481 0.98 -21.70 8.90
CA LEU A 481 1.61 -21.21 7.66
C LEU A 481 2.93 -21.92 7.32
N LEU A 482 3.61 -22.46 8.33
CA LEU A 482 4.88 -23.18 8.20
C LEU A 482 4.66 -24.69 8.34
N THR A 483 5.41 -25.46 7.55
CA THR A 483 5.49 -26.92 7.68
C THR A 483 6.30 -27.33 8.91
N GLN A 484 6.15 -28.58 9.38
CA GLN A 484 6.88 -29.07 10.56
C GLN A 484 8.42 -28.91 10.46
N PRO A 485 9.10 -29.16 9.31
CA PRO A 485 10.53 -28.90 9.17
C PRO A 485 10.90 -27.41 9.22
N GLU A 486 10.04 -26.52 8.70
CA GLU A 486 10.24 -25.07 8.77
C GLU A 486 10.09 -24.56 10.21
N LEU A 487 9.06 -25.02 10.94
CA LEU A 487 8.85 -24.69 12.36
C LEU A 487 10.05 -25.11 13.22
N GLU A 488 10.60 -26.30 12.98
CA GLU A 488 11.80 -26.78 13.68
C GLU A 488 13.03 -25.91 13.38
N ALA A 489 13.24 -25.53 12.11
CA ALA A 489 14.34 -24.64 11.73
C ALA A 489 14.19 -23.23 12.32
N THR A 490 12.99 -22.65 12.27
CA THR A 490 12.69 -21.33 12.85
C THR A 490 12.85 -21.35 14.37
N TYR A 491 12.45 -22.42 15.06
CA TYR A 491 12.73 -22.61 16.49
C TYR A 491 14.23 -22.65 16.79
N LEU A 492 15.03 -23.40 16.01
CA LEU A 492 16.48 -23.46 16.18
C LEU A 492 17.15 -22.10 15.94
N MET A 493 16.73 -21.35 14.92
CA MET A 493 17.21 -19.97 14.67
C MET A 493 16.90 -19.05 15.85
N ARG A 494 15.62 -18.98 16.27
CA ARG A 494 15.20 -18.11 17.38
C ARG A 494 15.92 -18.46 18.69
N LYS A 495 16.16 -19.75 18.95
CA LYS A 495 16.91 -20.19 20.13
C LYS A 495 18.38 -19.75 20.07
N ALA A 496 19.03 -19.79 18.91
CA ALA A 496 20.42 -19.36 18.76
C ALA A 496 20.59 -17.84 18.96
N LEU A 497 19.62 -17.07 18.48
CA LEU A 497 19.58 -15.61 18.63
C LEU A 497 19.30 -15.13 20.06
N GLY A 498 18.75 -15.99 20.94
CA GLY A 498 18.46 -15.67 22.34
C GLY A 498 19.66 -15.79 23.30
N GLY A 499 20.84 -16.20 22.82
CA GLY A 499 22.05 -16.34 23.63
C GLY A 499 22.85 -15.03 23.79
N MET A 500 23.89 -15.07 24.62
CA MET A 500 24.80 -13.93 24.87
C MET A 500 25.59 -13.46 23.62
N LYS A 501 25.57 -14.22 22.52
CA LYS A 501 26.27 -13.98 21.25
C LYS A 501 25.28 -13.72 20.10
N SER A 502 24.21 -12.98 20.36
CA SER A 502 23.12 -12.74 19.40
C SER A 502 23.58 -12.10 18.08
N GLU A 503 24.53 -11.15 18.10
CA GLU A 503 25.10 -10.54 16.88
C GLU A 503 25.90 -11.54 16.04
N GLU A 504 26.80 -12.33 16.64
CA GLU A 504 27.56 -13.38 15.94
C GLU A 504 26.61 -14.45 15.34
N ALA A 505 25.55 -14.80 16.07
CA ALA A 505 24.53 -15.74 15.60
C ALA A 505 23.73 -15.19 14.42
N LEU A 506 23.40 -13.89 14.44
CA LEU A 506 22.70 -13.21 13.35
C LEU A 506 23.54 -13.18 12.07
N GLU A 507 24.80 -12.74 12.15
CA GLU A 507 25.72 -12.71 11.01
C GLU A 507 25.91 -14.11 10.42
N ARG A 508 26.06 -15.14 11.27
CA ARG A 508 26.16 -16.54 10.84
C ARG A 508 24.89 -17.05 10.15
N ILE A 509 23.70 -16.71 10.64
CA ILE A 509 22.43 -17.09 9.99
C ILE A 509 22.30 -16.42 8.61
N ILE A 510 22.69 -15.15 8.49
CA ILE A 510 22.67 -14.42 7.22
C ILE A 510 23.67 -15.02 6.22
N ASP A 511 24.90 -15.34 6.66
CA ASP A 511 25.89 -16.07 5.85
C ASP A 511 25.38 -17.45 5.38
N MET A 512 24.66 -18.18 6.23
CA MET A 512 24.01 -19.44 5.84
C MET A 512 22.90 -19.23 4.79
N PHE A 513 22.11 -18.16 4.86
CA PHE A 513 21.15 -17.81 3.81
C PHE A 513 21.85 -17.44 2.49
N LEU A 514 22.99 -16.73 2.54
CA LEU A 514 23.77 -16.33 1.37
C LEU A 514 24.45 -17.52 0.67
N ARG A 515 24.92 -18.52 1.42
CA ARG A 515 25.57 -19.72 0.86
C ARG A 515 24.59 -20.73 0.25
N THR A 516 23.33 -20.67 0.64
CA THR A 516 22.27 -21.57 0.16
C THR A 516 21.43 -20.90 -0.91
N LYS A 517 20.90 -21.69 -1.85
CA LYS A 517 20.07 -21.19 -2.96
C LYS A 517 18.57 -21.20 -2.64
N THR A 518 18.13 -22.11 -1.76
CA THR A 518 16.71 -22.30 -1.42
C THR A 518 16.46 -22.40 0.08
N ASN A 519 15.23 -22.18 0.52
CA ASN A 519 14.84 -22.41 1.91
C ASN A 519 14.89 -23.89 2.31
N VAL A 520 14.60 -24.83 1.38
CA VAL A 520 14.71 -26.28 1.63
C VAL A 520 16.14 -26.66 2.00
N GLU A 521 17.11 -26.22 1.20
CA GLU A 521 18.55 -26.43 1.45
C GLU A 521 18.99 -25.80 2.79
N PHE A 522 18.54 -24.58 3.07
CA PHE A 522 18.82 -23.87 4.32
C PHE A 522 18.31 -24.61 5.56
N ILE A 523 17.07 -25.11 5.52
CA ILE A 523 16.46 -25.91 6.60
C ILE A 523 17.27 -27.17 6.88
N GLU A 524 17.72 -27.88 5.84
CA GLU A 524 18.60 -29.03 6.00
C GLU A 524 19.91 -28.68 6.71
N ILE A 525 20.58 -27.59 6.30
CA ILE A 525 21.86 -27.20 6.91
C ILE A 525 21.66 -26.78 8.36
N ILE A 526 20.62 -26.01 8.70
CA ILE A 526 20.33 -25.64 10.10
C ILE A 526 20.12 -26.88 10.97
N LYS A 527 19.30 -27.84 10.51
CA LYS A 527 19.02 -29.07 11.26
C LYS A 527 20.28 -29.95 11.42
N LYS A 528 21.14 -30.03 10.40
CA LYS A 528 22.42 -30.76 10.45
C LYS A 528 23.46 -30.08 11.35
N THR A 529 23.54 -28.75 11.30
CA THR A 529 24.59 -27.96 11.96
C THR A 529 24.38 -27.84 13.47
N LYS A 530 23.15 -28.05 13.97
CA LYS A 530 22.76 -27.92 15.39
C LYS A 530 23.49 -26.74 16.04
N ILE A 531 23.17 -25.52 15.59
CA ILE A 531 23.88 -24.28 15.96
C ILE A 531 24.20 -24.32 17.46
N VAL A 532 25.48 -24.54 17.78
CA VAL A 532 25.90 -24.93 19.14
C VAL A 532 25.73 -23.73 20.06
N PHE A 533 25.00 -23.95 21.15
CA PHE A 533 24.64 -22.96 22.16
C PHE A 533 25.78 -22.77 23.18
#